data_AF-A0A5M9MYB7-F1
#
_entry.id   AF-A0A5M9MYB7-F1
#
_cell.length_a   1.000
_cell.length_b   1.000
_cell.length_c   1.000
_cell.angle_alpha   90.00
_cell.angle_beta   90.00
_cell.angle_gamma   90.00
#
_symmetry.space_group_name_H-M   'P 1'
#
loop_
_entity.id
_entity.type
_entity.pdbx_description
1 polymer ?
#
loop_
_entity_poly.entity_id
_entity_poly.type
_entity_poly.pdbx_seq_one_letter_code
_entity_poly.pdbx_strand_id
1 'polypeptide(L)'
;MAPAKKLGSPVELPDCRRTVLPKKLLPSVSFHDDPARPEFVKHGSPYDQVDRVFFGLNPPWNNVHAIEFKDGFPVGFLIHQKVESKNIPLDRIRQVSHKNVLSLEEVYFLKGNIYFLYNQWGITLNEIGQLSPVFNLSEVEVAVICKAILQGLIYIHEDLDTCYGDLTLSNVLITDQGDVKIAGIGNSLLQKPNPLGKARDVQAVCRMAQNLLTPRKTSTYAAQQDFLLKISLVLHQQQRQRAFFS
;
A
#
# COMPACT_ATOMS: atom_id res chain seq x y z
N MET A 1 -41.39 -14.39 13.47
CA MET A 1 -40.30 -13.65 12.78
C MET A 1 -39.98 -12.42 13.62
N ALA A 2 -38.82 -12.39 14.26
CA ALA A 2 -38.39 -11.24 15.06
C ALA A 2 -37.78 -10.15 14.15
N PRO A 3 -37.98 -8.85 14.44
CA PRO A 3 -37.43 -7.79 13.60
C PRO A 3 -35.90 -7.71 13.74
N ALA A 4 -35.23 -7.37 12.64
CA ALA A 4 -33.79 -7.18 12.60
C ALA A 4 -33.37 -6.02 13.53
N LYS A 5 -32.53 -6.33 14.51
CA LYS A 5 -31.99 -5.35 15.46
C LYS A 5 -30.94 -4.51 14.73
N LYS A 6 -31.28 -3.24 14.45
CA LYS A 6 -30.35 -2.26 13.89
C LYS A 6 -29.25 -2.00 14.93
N LEU A 7 -28.02 -2.41 14.65
CA LEU A 7 -26.86 -2.01 15.45
C LEU A 7 -26.51 -0.56 15.09
N GLY A 8 -26.67 0.35 16.05
CA GLY A 8 -26.20 1.72 15.92
C GLY A 8 -24.69 1.79 16.00
N SER A 9 -24.09 2.71 15.25
CA SER A 9 -22.66 3.04 15.36
C SER A 9 -22.35 3.52 16.79
N PRO A 10 -21.26 3.06 17.44
CA PRO A 10 -20.91 3.45 18.80
C PRO A 10 -20.31 4.87 18.90
N VAL A 11 -20.32 5.65 17.83
CA VAL A 11 -19.77 7.01 17.76
C VAL A 11 -20.72 7.88 16.93
N GLU A 12 -21.29 8.91 17.55
CA GLU A 12 -21.99 9.98 16.84
C GLU A 12 -20.94 10.84 16.11
N LEU A 13 -20.97 10.82 14.78
CA LEU A 13 -20.20 11.74 13.93
C LEU A 13 -21.13 12.88 13.49
N PRO A 14 -20.64 14.13 13.38
CA PRO A 14 -21.45 15.26 12.96
C PRO A 14 -22.00 15.06 11.53
N ASP A 15 -23.32 15.24 11.38
CA ASP A 15 -24.07 15.12 10.14
C ASP A 15 -23.55 16.04 9.02
N CYS A 16 -22.77 15.50 8.09
CA CYS A 16 -22.51 16.16 6.82
C CYS A 16 -23.67 15.89 5.86
N ARG A 17 -24.61 16.85 5.81
CA ARG A 17 -25.73 16.88 4.86
C ARG A 17 -25.24 16.67 3.42
N ARG A 18 -25.83 15.67 2.75
CA ARG A 18 -25.66 15.38 1.31
C ARG A 18 -25.98 16.62 0.48
N THR A 19 -25.03 17.06 -0.33
CA THR A 19 -25.28 17.91 -1.50
C THR A 19 -25.02 17.10 -2.77
N VAL A 20 -26.09 16.76 -3.46
CA VAL A 20 -26.05 16.13 -4.78
C VAL A 20 -25.57 17.19 -5.78
N LEU A 21 -24.41 16.97 -6.42
CA LEU A 21 -23.94 17.81 -7.52
C LEU A 21 -24.25 17.16 -8.88
N PRO A 22 -24.62 17.93 -9.92
CA PRO A 22 -25.00 17.39 -11.21
C PRO A 22 -23.78 16.91 -12.02
N LYS A 23 -23.91 15.74 -12.66
CA LYS A 23 -22.94 15.22 -13.64
C LYS A 23 -22.85 16.19 -14.84
N LYS A 24 -21.67 16.73 -15.12
CA LYS A 24 -21.34 17.33 -16.43
C LYS A 24 -20.17 16.60 -17.07
N LEU A 25 -20.34 16.36 -18.37
CA LEU A 25 -19.57 15.52 -19.27
C LEU A 25 -18.07 15.84 -19.31
N LEU A 26 -17.25 14.79 -19.31
CA LEU A 26 -15.90 14.77 -19.88
C LEU A 26 -15.71 13.45 -20.68
N PRO A 27 -14.86 13.47 -21.72
CA PRO A 27 -14.91 12.49 -22.82
C PRO A 27 -14.38 11.12 -22.40
N SER A 28 -15.15 10.09 -22.72
CA SER A 28 -14.87 8.68 -22.47
C SER A 28 -13.79 8.16 -23.43
N VAL A 29 -12.66 7.71 -22.87
CA VAL A 29 -11.74 6.79 -23.55
C VAL A 29 -12.31 5.39 -23.34
N SER A 30 -12.74 4.74 -24.41
CA SER A 30 -13.31 3.39 -24.37
C SER A 30 -12.21 2.35 -24.17
N PHE A 31 -12.17 1.72 -23.01
CA PHE A 31 -11.55 0.42 -22.84
C PHE A 31 -12.63 -0.65 -22.96
N HIS A 32 -12.32 -1.80 -23.56
CA HIS A 32 -13.28 -2.89 -23.75
C HIS A 32 -13.82 -3.37 -22.40
N ASP A 33 -15.11 -3.09 -22.16
CA ASP A 33 -15.83 -3.42 -20.93
C ASP A 33 -16.23 -4.91 -20.92
N ASP A 34 -15.58 -5.70 -20.07
CA ASP A 34 -16.19 -6.89 -19.48
C ASP A 34 -16.95 -6.43 -18.21
N PRO A 35 -18.30 -6.44 -18.20
CA PRO A 35 -19.09 -5.88 -17.11
C PRO A 35 -18.94 -6.61 -15.77
N ALA A 36 -18.23 -7.76 -15.74
CA ALA A 36 -17.93 -8.50 -14.52
C ALA A 36 -16.63 -8.05 -13.82
N ARG A 37 -15.75 -7.28 -14.48
CA ARG A 37 -14.48 -6.84 -13.89
C ARG A 37 -14.58 -5.38 -13.44
N PRO A 38 -14.35 -5.07 -12.15
CA PRO A 38 -14.34 -3.70 -11.69
C PRO A 38 -13.23 -2.90 -12.40
N GLU A 39 -13.56 -1.68 -12.81
CA GLU A 39 -12.63 -0.76 -13.45
C GLU A 39 -11.42 -0.49 -12.54
N PHE A 40 -10.21 -0.74 -13.04
CA PHE A 40 -8.96 -0.61 -12.26
C PHE A 40 -8.67 0.85 -11.87
N VAL A 41 -8.92 1.79 -12.80
CA VAL A 41 -8.75 3.23 -12.59
C VAL A 41 -10.12 3.88 -12.46
N LYS A 42 -10.37 4.58 -11.36
CA LYS A 42 -11.68 5.16 -11.04
C LYS A 42 -11.57 6.66 -10.78
N HIS A 43 -12.63 7.38 -11.13
CA HIS A 43 -12.78 8.79 -10.76
C HIS A 43 -13.71 8.94 -9.56
N GLY A 44 -13.31 9.74 -8.57
CA GLY A 44 -14.08 9.95 -7.34
C GLY A 44 -13.34 9.54 -6.08
N SER A 45 -14.05 9.57 -4.95
CA SER A 45 -13.48 9.21 -3.65
C SER A 45 -13.42 7.69 -3.48
N PRO A 46 -12.29 7.12 -3.02
CA PRO A 46 -12.25 5.72 -2.59
C PRO A 46 -13.21 5.45 -1.43
N TYR A 47 -13.57 6.47 -0.65
CA TYR A 47 -14.43 6.35 0.52
C TYR A 47 -15.93 6.25 0.22
N ASP A 48 -16.34 6.46 -1.04
CA ASP A 48 -17.77 6.45 -1.41
C ASP A 48 -18.28 5.04 -1.79
N GLN A 49 -17.43 4.01 -1.68
CA GLN A 49 -17.77 2.63 -2.01
C GLN A 49 -18.65 2.01 -0.90
N VAL A 50 -19.69 1.26 -1.30
CA VAL A 50 -20.71 0.75 -0.37
C VAL A 50 -20.33 -0.60 0.27
N ASP A 51 -19.43 -1.35 -0.36
CA ASP A 51 -19.05 -2.72 0.01
C ASP A 51 -17.83 -2.79 0.96
N ARG A 52 -17.33 -1.65 1.42
CA ARG A 52 -16.07 -1.53 2.15
C ARG A 52 -16.08 -0.34 3.09
N VAL A 53 -15.26 -0.41 4.13
CA VAL A 53 -15.10 0.65 5.13
C VAL A 53 -13.65 1.08 5.19
N PHE A 54 -13.42 2.39 5.31
CA PHE A 54 -12.09 2.95 5.47
C PHE A 54 -11.93 3.65 6.82
N PHE A 55 -10.81 3.41 7.47
CA PHE A 55 -10.41 4.13 8.68
C PHE A 55 -9.19 4.99 8.37
N GLY A 56 -9.40 6.31 8.35
CA GLY A 56 -8.33 7.28 8.12
C GLY A 56 -7.32 7.31 9.28
N LEU A 57 -6.04 7.38 8.95
CA LEU A 57 -4.94 7.52 9.90
C LEU A 57 -4.47 8.97 9.91
N ASN A 58 -4.50 9.60 11.09
CA ASN A 58 -3.95 10.94 11.29
C ASN A 58 -3.15 10.98 12.62
N PRO A 59 -1.82 11.14 12.57
CA PRO A 59 -0.97 11.24 11.38
C PRO A 59 -0.89 9.93 10.58
N PRO A 60 -0.46 9.97 9.30
CA PRO A 60 -0.28 8.76 8.50
C PRO A 60 0.81 7.86 9.08
N TRP A 61 0.65 6.54 8.95
CA TRP A 61 1.64 5.55 9.39
C TRP A 61 2.44 5.05 8.18
N ASN A 62 3.71 5.43 8.08
CA ASN A 62 4.61 5.02 6.99
C ASN A 62 3.98 5.24 5.60
N ASN A 63 3.39 6.43 5.41
CA ASN A 63 2.65 6.86 4.22
C ASN A 63 1.29 6.18 3.98
N VAL A 64 0.84 5.29 4.87
CA VAL A 64 -0.53 4.79 4.86
C VAL A 64 -1.47 5.84 5.43
N HIS A 65 -2.47 6.21 4.63
CA HIS A 65 -3.45 7.25 4.95
C HIS A 65 -4.77 6.68 5.44
N ALA A 66 -5.13 5.47 5.02
CA ALA A 66 -6.30 4.77 5.53
C ALA A 66 -6.13 3.26 5.46
N ILE A 67 -6.85 2.55 6.33
CA ILE A 67 -6.98 1.09 6.34
C ILE A 67 -8.34 0.74 5.74
N GLU A 68 -8.37 -0.22 4.82
CA GLU A 68 -9.58 -0.73 4.18
C GLU A 68 -9.99 -2.07 4.81
N PHE A 69 -11.28 -2.19 5.10
CA PHE A 69 -11.91 -3.44 5.45
C PHE A 69 -13.02 -3.76 4.45
N LYS A 70 -12.96 -4.97 3.90
CA LYS A 70 -13.94 -5.52 2.97
C LYS A 70 -14.27 -6.95 3.39
N ASP A 71 -15.56 -7.28 3.41
CA ASP A 71 -16.02 -8.59 3.88
C ASP A 71 -15.46 -9.72 3.00
N GLY A 72 -14.86 -10.73 3.62
CA GLY A 72 -14.24 -11.87 2.94
C GLY A 72 -12.88 -11.58 2.27
N PHE A 73 -12.31 -10.39 2.41
CA PHE A 73 -11.01 -10.03 1.83
C PHE A 73 -9.97 -9.66 2.91
N PRO A 74 -8.66 -9.83 2.63
CA PRO A 74 -7.61 -9.35 3.52
C PRO A 74 -7.70 -7.84 3.75
N VAL A 75 -7.12 -7.38 4.86
CA VAL A 75 -7.03 -5.95 5.18
C VAL A 75 -6.24 -5.23 4.09
N GLY A 76 -6.89 -4.27 3.47
CA GLY A 76 -6.29 -3.38 2.49
C GLY A 76 -5.80 -2.08 3.11
N PHE A 77 -5.09 -1.29 2.32
CA PHE A 77 -4.66 0.03 2.74
C PHE A 77 -4.55 1.00 1.58
N LEU A 78 -4.68 2.27 1.94
CA LEU A 78 -4.73 3.37 1.00
C LEU A 78 -3.54 4.30 1.23
N ILE A 79 -2.82 4.58 0.16
CA ILE A 79 -1.82 5.65 0.10
C ILE A 79 -2.36 6.71 -0.84
N HIS A 80 -2.29 7.98 -0.47
CA HIS A 80 -2.56 9.06 -1.41
C HIS A 80 -1.35 9.95 -1.60
N GLN A 81 -1.26 10.55 -2.78
CA GLN A 81 -0.31 11.61 -3.05
C GLN A 81 -1.01 12.74 -3.79
N LYS A 82 -0.54 13.96 -3.51
CA LYS A 82 -0.95 15.15 -4.25
C LYS A 82 -0.23 15.15 -5.59
N VAL A 83 -0.96 15.49 -6.64
CA VAL A 83 -0.39 15.60 -7.97
C VAL A 83 -0.31 17.07 -8.36
N GLU A 84 0.93 17.56 -8.53
CA GLU A 84 1.19 18.97 -8.84
C GLU A 84 0.87 19.31 -10.30
N SER A 85 0.92 18.31 -11.18
CA SER A 85 0.74 18.49 -12.62
C SER A 85 -0.70 18.25 -13.05
N LYS A 86 -1.24 19.13 -13.90
CA LYS A 86 -2.56 18.94 -14.54
C LYS A 86 -2.60 17.77 -15.52
N ASN A 87 -1.44 17.40 -16.08
CA ASN A 87 -1.27 16.26 -16.99
C ASN A 87 -0.61 15.10 -16.26
N ILE A 88 -1.43 14.27 -15.63
CA ILE A 88 -0.98 13.02 -15.01
C ILE A 88 -0.91 11.97 -16.13
N PRO A 89 0.20 11.24 -16.30
CA PRO A 89 0.31 10.18 -17.30
C PRO A 89 -0.47 8.93 -16.86
N LEU A 90 -1.81 9.03 -16.87
CA LEU A 90 -2.73 7.96 -16.47
C LEU A 90 -2.59 6.72 -17.35
N ASP A 91 -2.20 6.90 -18.61
CA ASP A 91 -1.90 5.86 -19.58
C ASP A 91 -0.79 4.90 -19.13
N ARG A 92 0.05 5.32 -18.18
CA ARG A 92 1.14 4.51 -17.62
C ARG A 92 0.73 3.72 -16.38
N ILE A 93 -0.38 4.10 -15.75
CA ILE A 93 -0.97 3.37 -14.63
C ILE A 93 -1.59 2.09 -15.19
N ARG A 94 -1.14 0.95 -14.66
CA ARG A 94 -1.62 -0.37 -15.07
C ARG A 94 -1.68 -1.27 -13.85
N GLN A 95 -2.52 -2.31 -13.93
CA GLN A 95 -2.57 -3.34 -12.90
C GLN A 95 -1.22 -4.05 -12.84
N VAL A 96 -0.73 -4.28 -11.62
CA VAL A 96 0.56 -4.93 -11.37
C VAL A 96 0.32 -6.21 -10.59
N SER A 97 0.88 -7.32 -11.07
CA SER A 97 0.81 -8.61 -10.39
C SER A 97 2.11 -9.39 -10.58
N HIS A 98 2.88 -9.51 -9.50
CA HIS A 98 4.12 -10.30 -9.47
C HIS A 98 4.38 -10.78 -8.05
N LYS A 99 5.00 -11.95 -7.88
CA LYS A 99 5.23 -12.54 -6.54
C LYS A 99 5.98 -11.60 -5.58
N ASN A 100 6.94 -10.81 -6.08
CA ASN A 100 7.77 -9.88 -5.30
C ASN A 100 7.45 -8.40 -5.52
N VAL A 101 6.30 -8.08 -6.13
CA VAL A 101 5.80 -6.70 -6.19
C VAL A 101 4.40 -6.68 -5.62
N LEU A 102 4.10 -5.73 -4.74
CA LEU A 102 2.79 -5.62 -4.13
C LEU A 102 1.76 -5.27 -5.20
N SER A 103 0.70 -6.07 -5.28
CA SER A 103 -0.37 -5.87 -6.25
C SER A 103 -1.08 -4.54 -5.98
N LEU A 104 -1.10 -3.69 -7.01
CA LEU A 104 -1.90 -2.48 -7.02
C LEU A 104 -3.31 -2.89 -7.46
N GLU A 105 -4.28 -2.75 -6.55
CA GLU A 105 -5.64 -3.29 -6.72
C GLU A 105 -6.54 -2.30 -7.45
N GLU A 106 -6.58 -1.06 -6.98
CA GLU A 106 -7.41 0.01 -7.56
C GLU A 106 -6.68 1.34 -7.45
N VAL A 107 -6.96 2.24 -8.39
CA VAL A 107 -6.44 3.61 -8.40
C VAL A 107 -7.58 4.59 -8.50
N TYR A 108 -7.65 5.56 -7.59
CA TYR A 108 -8.67 6.60 -7.60
C TYR A 108 -8.09 7.97 -7.89
N PHE A 109 -8.82 8.79 -8.65
CA PHE A 109 -8.48 10.18 -8.93
C PHE A 109 -9.54 11.13 -8.42
N LEU A 110 -9.17 12.01 -7.50
CA LEU A 110 -10.07 13.02 -6.95
C LEU A 110 -9.34 14.33 -6.64
N LYS A 111 -9.82 15.41 -7.26
CA LYS A 111 -9.42 16.81 -6.96
C LYS A 111 -7.89 17.01 -6.95
N GLY A 112 -7.19 16.46 -7.94
CA GLY A 112 -5.73 16.57 -8.05
C GLY A 112 -4.95 15.67 -7.08
N ASN A 113 -5.61 14.68 -6.46
CA ASN A 113 -4.96 13.61 -5.71
C ASN A 113 -5.17 12.29 -6.42
N ILE A 114 -4.15 11.44 -6.34
CA ILE A 114 -4.24 10.03 -6.73
C ILE A 114 -4.15 9.18 -5.46
N TYR A 115 -5.01 8.17 -5.38
CA TYR A 115 -5.06 7.22 -4.30
C TYR A 115 -4.76 5.84 -4.85
N PHE A 116 -3.82 5.15 -4.23
CA PHE A 116 -3.42 3.79 -4.54
C PHE A 116 -3.96 2.87 -3.46
N LEU A 117 -4.77 1.90 -3.87
CA LEU A 117 -5.33 0.88 -3.00
C LEU A 117 -4.56 -0.42 -3.16
N TYR A 118 -4.15 -1.00 -2.03
CA TYR A 118 -3.45 -2.27 -1.96
C TYR A 118 -4.26 -3.23 -1.09
N ASN A 119 -4.33 -4.49 -1.48
CA ASN A 119 -5.17 -5.51 -0.83
C ASN A 119 -4.40 -6.46 0.12
N GLN A 120 -3.13 -6.16 0.42
CA GLN A 120 -2.29 -7.02 1.22
C GLN A 120 -1.38 -6.19 2.13
N TRP A 121 -1.57 -6.34 3.45
CA TRP A 121 -0.76 -5.67 4.47
C TRP A 121 0.58 -6.37 4.71
N GLY A 122 1.57 -5.63 5.23
CA GLY A 122 2.85 -6.17 5.68
C GLY A 122 3.61 -5.19 6.57
N ILE A 123 4.74 -5.64 7.12
CA ILE A 123 5.67 -4.82 7.90
C ILE A 123 6.86 -4.46 7.03
N THR A 124 7.30 -3.21 7.06
CA THR A 124 8.42 -2.76 6.23
C THR A 124 9.77 -3.22 6.77
N LEU A 125 10.77 -3.33 5.91
CA LEU A 125 12.14 -3.62 6.38
C LEU A 125 12.69 -2.51 7.27
N ASN A 126 12.24 -1.26 7.08
CA ASN A 126 12.64 -0.15 7.93
C ASN A 126 12.10 -0.33 9.37
N GLU A 127 10.84 -0.76 9.48
CA GLU A 127 10.19 -1.07 10.75
C GLU A 127 10.82 -2.29 11.43
N ILE A 128 11.10 -3.35 10.69
CA ILE A 128 11.86 -4.50 11.21
C ILE A 128 13.22 -4.04 11.76
N GLY A 129 13.92 -3.16 11.03
CA GLY A 129 15.18 -2.60 11.48
C GLY A 129 15.08 -1.74 12.76
N GLN A 130 13.89 -1.25 13.13
CA GLN A 130 13.69 -0.51 14.39
C GLN A 130 13.59 -1.44 15.62
N LEU A 131 13.36 -2.73 15.40
CA LEU A 131 13.36 -3.75 16.45
C LEU A 131 14.76 -4.10 16.94
N SER A 132 15.83 -3.74 16.22
CA SER A 132 17.20 -3.99 16.67
C SER A 132 17.45 -3.33 18.04
N PRO A 133 18.11 -4.02 18.99
CA PRO A 133 18.73 -5.35 18.83
C PRO A 133 17.82 -6.53 19.23
N VAL A 134 16.56 -6.30 19.61
CA VAL A 134 15.62 -7.35 20.06
C VAL A 134 15.38 -8.38 18.96
N PHE A 135 15.30 -7.90 17.72
CA PHE A 135 15.20 -8.73 16.53
C PHE A 135 16.19 -8.23 15.47
N ASN A 136 16.97 -9.15 14.91
CA ASN A 136 17.89 -8.89 13.81
C ASN A 136 17.74 -9.99 12.77
N LEU A 137 17.85 -9.61 11.49
CA LEU A 137 17.89 -10.56 10.40
C LEU A 137 19.30 -11.16 10.28
N SER A 138 19.37 -12.46 10.07
CA SER A 138 20.60 -13.17 9.74
C SER A 138 21.06 -12.86 8.31
N GLU A 139 22.31 -13.16 8.00
CA GLU A 139 22.86 -13.05 6.64
C GLU A 139 22.05 -13.84 5.61
N VAL A 140 21.54 -15.02 5.99
CA VAL A 140 20.72 -15.86 5.12
C VAL A 140 19.37 -15.19 4.83
N GLU A 141 18.71 -14.63 5.85
CA GLU A 141 17.44 -13.91 5.66
C GLU A 141 17.64 -12.65 4.80
N VAL A 142 18.72 -11.89 5.03
CA VAL A 142 19.05 -10.74 4.20
C VAL A 142 19.31 -11.15 2.75
N ALA A 143 20.02 -12.26 2.51
CA ALA A 143 20.25 -12.76 1.16
C ALA A 143 18.94 -13.17 0.45
N VAL A 144 18.01 -13.82 1.17
CA VAL A 144 16.67 -14.17 0.66
C VAL A 144 15.88 -12.91 0.30
N ILE A 145 15.90 -11.89 1.16
CA ILE A 145 15.26 -10.60 0.91
C ILE A 145 15.86 -9.93 -0.33
N CYS A 146 17.18 -9.85 -0.43
CA CYS A 146 17.86 -9.27 -1.60
C CYS A 146 17.49 -10.01 -2.89
N LYS A 147 17.47 -11.34 -2.87
CA LYS A 147 17.06 -12.15 -4.03
C LYS A 147 15.63 -11.85 -4.46
N ALA A 148 14.69 -11.77 -3.51
CA ALA A 148 13.30 -11.44 -3.79
C ALA A 148 13.14 -10.02 -4.37
N ILE A 149 13.85 -9.03 -3.80
CA ILE A 149 13.85 -7.65 -4.33
C ILE A 149 14.38 -7.63 -5.76
N LEU A 150 15.50 -8.30 -6.04
CA LEU A 150 16.07 -8.36 -7.38
C LEU A 150 15.11 -9.01 -8.39
N GLN A 151 14.38 -10.06 -7.99
CA GLN A 151 13.33 -10.66 -8.83
C GLN A 151 12.18 -9.67 -9.11
N GLY A 152 11.77 -8.88 -8.12
CA GLY A 152 10.80 -7.80 -8.33
C GLY A 152 11.31 -6.70 -9.27
N LEU A 153 12.59 -6.32 -9.14
CA LEU A 153 13.21 -5.30 -9.99
C LEU A 153 13.35 -5.76 -11.44
N ILE A 154 13.68 -7.03 -11.70
CA ILE A 154 13.68 -7.60 -13.06
C ILE A 154 12.32 -7.38 -13.71
N TYR A 155 11.24 -7.77 -13.01
CA TYR A 155 9.87 -7.56 -13.51
C TYR A 155 9.55 -6.07 -13.77
N ILE A 156 9.95 -5.18 -12.86
CA ILE A 156 9.74 -3.73 -13.03
C ILE A 156 10.53 -3.19 -14.25
N HIS A 157 11.74 -3.69 -14.46
CA HIS A 157 12.65 -3.19 -15.49
C HIS A 157 12.33 -3.74 -16.88
N GLU A 158 11.90 -4.98 -16.97
CA GLU A 158 11.71 -5.71 -18.23
C GLU A 158 10.24 -5.72 -18.65
N ASP A 159 9.32 -6.11 -17.77
CA ASP A 159 7.89 -6.23 -18.11
C ASP A 159 7.15 -4.89 -18.01
N LEU A 160 7.47 -4.08 -17.00
CA LEU A 160 6.85 -2.76 -16.83
C LEU A 160 7.57 -1.65 -17.62
N ASP A 161 8.74 -1.92 -18.18
CA ASP A 161 9.60 -0.94 -18.86
C ASP A 161 9.76 0.37 -18.07
N THR A 162 10.07 0.24 -16.79
CA THR A 162 10.30 1.40 -15.92
C THR A 162 11.42 1.12 -14.92
N CYS A 163 11.75 2.10 -14.09
CA CYS A 163 12.62 1.93 -12.94
C CYS A 163 11.83 2.27 -11.67
N TYR A 164 12.17 1.66 -10.55
CA TYR A 164 11.56 2.02 -9.28
C TYR A 164 11.98 3.44 -8.87
N GLY A 165 13.28 3.76 -8.95
CA GLY A 165 13.85 5.11 -8.91
C GLY A 165 14.34 5.55 -7.52
N ASP A 166 13.60 5.23 -6.46
CA ASP A 166 13.93 5.59 -5.08
C ASP A 166 13.60 4.44 -4.10
N LEU A 167 14.20 3.28 -4.33
CA LEU A 167 13.94 2.09 -3.53
C LEU A 167 14.63 2.21 -2.15
N THR A 168 13.83 2.17 -1.08
CA THR A 168 14.32 2.21 0.31
C THR A 168 13.77 1.05 1.15
N LEU A 169 14.27 0.90 2.38
CA LEU A 169 13.75 -0.09 3.34
C LEU A 169 12.26 0.11 3.69
N SER A 170 11.72 1.33 3.55
CA SER A 170 10.29 1.61 3.76
C SER A 170 9.41 1.17 2.59
N ASN A 171 10.00 0.81 1.45
CA ASN A 171 9.30 0.37 0.24
C ASN A 171 9.27 -1.15 0.08
N VAL A 172 9.84 -1.91 1.01
CA VAL A 172 9.82 -3.37 0.95
C VAL A 172 9.11 -3.90 2.18
N LEU A 173 8.07 -4.71 1.92
CA LEU A 173 7.22 -5.33 2.93
C LEU A 173 7.59 -6.80 3.09
N ILE A 174 7.52 -7.28 4.33
CA ILE A 174 7.35 -8.69 4.66
C ILE A 174 5.89 -8.88 5.06
N THR A 175 5.21 -9.77 4.35
CA THR A 175 3.79 -10.09 4.59
C THR A 175 3.65 -11.10 5.74
N ASP A 176 2.44 -11.33 6.21
CA ASP A 176 2.13 -12.35 7.21
C ASP A 176 2.49 -13.78 6.76
N GLN A 177 2.54 -14.02 5.45
CA GLN A 177 2.99 -15.29 4.85
C GLN A 177 4.52 -15.38 4.68
N GLY A 178 5.26 -14.35 5.10
CA GLY A 178 6.72 -14.28 4.93
C GLY A 178 7.18 -13.86 3.54
N ASP A 179 6.26 -13.51 2.63
CA ASP A 179 6.63 -13.03 1.31
C ASP A 179 7.25 -11.64 1.36
N VAL A 180 8.32 -11.45 0.58
CA VAL A 180 8.99 -10.16 0.38
C VAL A 180 8.41 -9.47 -0.86
N LYS A 181 7.84 -8.27 -0.69
CA LYS A 181 7.18 -7.52 -1.76
C LYS A 181 7.65 -6.07 -1.82
N ILE A 182 7.99 -5.59 -3.02
CA ILE A 182 8.22 -4.17 -3.31
C ILE A 182 6.86 -3.46 -3.37
N ALA A 183 6.60 -2.52 -2.47
CA ALA A 183 5.39 -1.71 -2.41
C ALA A 183 5.58 -0.35 -3.10
N GLY A 184 4.50 0.39 -3.33
CA GLY A 184 4.58 1.79 -3.78
C GLY A 184 4.87 1.98 -5.27
N ILE A 185 4.80 0.91 -6.08
CA ILE A 185 5.11 0.96 -7.53
C ILE A 185 4.24 1.95 -8.32
N GLY A 186 3.04 2.27 -7.81
CA GLY A 186 2.15 3.27 -8.41
C GLY A 186 2.81 4.63 -8.62
N ASN A 187 3.71 5.03 -7.72
CA ASN A 187 4.46 6.28 -7.86
C ASN A 187 5.47 6.20 -9.00
N SER A 188 6.20 5.09 -9.12
CA SER A 188 7.20 4.89 -10.16
C SER A 188 6.58 4.82 -11.55
N LEU A 189 5.39 4.22 -11.69
CA LEU A 189 4.65 4.18 -12.96
C LEU A 189 4.33 5.58 -13.51
N LEU A 190 4.14 6.56 -12.63
CA LEU A 190 3.88 7.95 -13.00
C LEU A 190 5.15 8.72 -13.36
N GLN A 191 6.33 8.27 -12.91
CA GLN A 191 7.60 8.98 -13.13
C GLN A 191 8.15 8.74 -14.52
N LYS A 192 8.65 9.79 -15.18
CA LYS A 192 9.27 9.66 -16.51
C LYS A 192 10.46 8.68 -16.47
N PRO A 193 10.72 7.94 -17.57
CA PRO A 193 11.86 7.05 -17.64
C PRO A 193 13.16 7.77 -17.27
N ASN A 194 13.97 7.15 -16.42
CA ASN A 194 15.29 7.64 -16.03
C ASN A 194 16.36 6.64 -16.50
N PRO A 195 17.26 7.04 -17.43
CA PRO A 195 18.30 6.16 -17.95
C PRO A 195 19.20 5.53 -16.87
N LEU A 196 19.41 6.24 -15.75
CA LEU A 196 20.21 5.75 -14.62
C LEU A 196 19.37 5.05 -13.54
N GLY A 197 18.05 5.02 -13.69
CA GLY A 197 17.14 4.49 -12.67
C GLY A 197 17.36 3.02 -12.38
N LYS A 198 17.53 2.19 -13.41
CA LYS A 198 17.76 0.75 -13.26
C LYS A 198 19.03 0.45 -12.45
N ALA A 199 20.12 1.15 -12.74
CA ALA A 199 21.37 1.02 -11.99
C ALA A 199 21.24 1.49 -10.53
N ARG A 200 20.49 2.58 -10.29
CA ARG A 200 20.22 3.08 -8.94
C ARG A 200 19.40 2.09 -8.11
N ASP A 201 18.44 1.41 -8.72
CA ASP A 201 17.64 0.38 -8.05
C ASP A 201 18.52 -0.79 -7.58
N VAL A 202 19.42 -1.28 -8.44
CA VAL A 202 20.36 -2.35 -8.08
C VAL A 202 21.30 -1.91 -6.95
N GLN A 203 21.85 -0.69 -7.03
CA GLN A 203 22.67 -0.13 -5.95
C GLN A 203 21.89 0.03 -4.63
N ALA A 204 20.60 0.33 -4.70
CA ALA A 204 19.76 0.43 -3.52
C ALA A 204 19.66 -0.90 -2.79
N VAL A 205 19.59 -2.04 -3.51
CA VAL A 205 19.60 -3.37 -2.90
C VAL A 205 20.89 -3.60 -2.08
N CYS A 206 22.05 -3.21 -2.62
CA CYS A 206 23.33 -3.31 -1.90
C CYS A 206 23.33 -2.45 -0.63
N ARG A 207 22.84 -1.20 -0.72
CA ARG A 207 22.71 -0.30 0.44
C ARG A 207 21.74 -0.87 1.48
N MET A 208 20.64 -1.49 1.06
CA MET A 208 19.69 -2.12 1.96
C MET A 208 20.32 -3.30 2.70
N ALA A 209 21.04 -4.19 1.99
CA ALA A 209 21.77 -5.29 2.61
C ALA A 209 22.76 -4.79 3.67
N GLN A 210 23.55 -3.76 3.34
CA GLN A 210 24.48 -3.14 4.28
C GLN A 210 23.76 -2.57 5.52
N ASN A 211 22.64 -1.88 5.33
CA ASN A 211 21.87 -1.32 6.44
C ASN A 211 21.25 -2.38 7.35
N LEU A 212 20.85 -3.53 6.82
CA LEU A 212 20.24 -4.62 7.59
C LEU A 212 21.27 -5.47 8.33
N LEU A 213 22.48 -5.62 7.78
CA LEU A 213 23.58 -6.37 8.38
C LEU A 213 24.40 -5.55 9.38
N THR A 214 24.35 -4.22 9.29
CA THR A 214 25.08 -3.35 10.21
C THR A 214 24.32 -3.23 11.54
N PRO A 215 24.93 -3.57 12.69
CA PRO A 215 24.29 -3.41 13.99
C PRO A 215 23.89 -1.94 14.23
N ARG A 216 22.61 -1.67 14.44
CA ARG A 216 22.14 -0.32 14.79
C ARG A 216 22.45 -0.04 16.26
N LYS A 217 23.12 1.10 16.54
CA LYS A 217 23.28 1.60 17.90
C LYS A 217 21.90 2.04 18.42
N THR A 218 21.43 1.34 19.46
CA THR A 218 20.26 1.61 20.32
C THR A 218 19.14 2.45 19.70
N SER A 219 18.11 1.79 19.19
CA SER A 219 16.76 2.38 19.13
C SER A 219 16.27 2.59 20.57
N THR A 220 15.64 3.73 20.87
CA THR A 220 15.09 3.99 22.21
C THR A 220 13.99 2.97 22.51
N TYR A 221 13.95 2.42 23.73
CA TYR A 221 12.90 1.49 24.17
C TYR A 221 11.46 2.00 23.91
N ALA A 222 11.26 3.32 23.93
CA ALA A 222 9.99 3.95 23.57
C ALA A 222 9.59 3.74 22.10
N ALA A 223 10.53 3.84 21.15
CA ALA A 223 10.27 3.59 19.74
C ALA A 223 9.97 2.11 19.46
N GLN A 224 10.65 1.20 20.18
CA GLN A 224 10.38 -0.23 20.12
C GLN A 224 9.00 -0.59 20.69
N GLN A 225 8.60 0.00 21.83
CA GLN A 225 7.28 -0.22 22.41
C GLN A 225 6.15 0.34 21.55
N ASP A 226 6.29 1.55 21.02
CA ASP A 226 5.31 2.13 20.08
C ASP A 226 5.11 1.23 18.85
N PHE A 227 6.19 0.69 18.31
CA PHE A 227 6.13 -0.24 17.20
C PHE A 227 5.47 -1.59 17.56
N LEU A 228 5.78 -2.17 18.72
CA LEU A 228 5.13 -3.40 19.18
C LEU A 228 3.63 -3.19 19.47
N LEU A 229 3.25 -2.02 19.99
CA LEU A 229 1.85 -1.62 20.15
C LEU A 229 1.14 -1.54 18.79
N LYS A 230 1.80 -0.96 17.78
CA LYS A 230 1.28 -0.87 16.42
C LYS A 230 1.09 -2.26 15.78
N ILE A 231 2.07 -3.17 15.91
CA ILE A 231 1.93 -4.57 15.49
C ILE A 231 0.75 -5.22 16.21
N SER A 232 0.67 -5.07 17.52
CA SER A 232 -0.39 -5.67 18.33
C SER A 232 -1.77 -5.16 17.93
N LEU A 233 -1.88 -3.88 17.57
CA LEU A 233 -3.12 -3.25 17.14
C LEU A 233 -3.55 -3.79 15.77
N VAL A 234 -2.62 -3.94 14.82
CA VAL A 234 -2.91 -4.57 13.51
C VAL A 234 -3.30 -6.04 13.68
N LEU A 235 -2.54 -6.81 14.47
CA LEU A 235 -2.85 -8.23 14.73
C LEU A 235 -4.19 -8.39 15.44
N HIS A 236 -4.50 -7.55 16.42
CA HIS A 236 -5.79 -7.58 17.12
C HIS A 236 -6.95 -7.21 16.18
N GLN A 237 -6.75 -6.23 15.30
CA GLN A 237 -7.74 -5.91 14.28
C GLN A 237 -7.96 -7.07 13.30
N GLN A 238 -6.88 -7.72 12.82
CA GLN A 238 -6.98 -8.91 11.97
C GLN A 238 -7.68 -10.08 12.68
N GLN A 239 -7.39 -10.32 13.97
CA GLN A 239 -8.05 -11.36 14.76
C GLN A 239 -9.53 -11.05 15.01
N ARG A 240 -9.88 -9.79 15.29
CA ARG A 240 -11.30 -9.37 15.43
C ARG A 240 -12.08 -9.60 14.15
N GLN A 241 -11.48 -9.37 12.98
CA GLN A 241 -12.17 -9.68 11.72
C GLN A 241 -12.50 -11.17 11.61
N ARG A 242 -11.54 -12.05 11.91
CA ARG A 242 -11.78 -13.51 11.88
C ARG A 242 -12.92 -13.93 12.82
N ALA A 243 -13.09 -13.24 13.94
CA ALA A 243 -14.16 -13.53 14.91
C ALA A 243 -15.50 -12.85 14.61
N PHE A 244 -15.52 -11.73 13.86
CA PHE A 244 -16.76 -11.02 13.52
C PHE A 244 -17.48 -11.65 12.32
N PHE A 245 -16.74 -12.39 11.49
CA PHE A 245 -17.25 -13.08 10.30
C PHE A 245 -17.34 -14.61 10.47
N SER A 246 -17.12 -15.14 11.69
CA SER A 246 -17.34 -16.54 12.09
C SER A 246 -18.62 -16.68 12.90
#